data_AF-A0A1F4EF82-F1
#
_entry.id   AF-A0A1F4EF82-F1
#
_cell.length_a   1.000
_cell.length_b   1.000
_cell.length_c   1.000
_cell.angle_alpha   90.00
_cell.angle_beta   90.00
_cell.angle_gamma   90.00
#
_symmetry.space_group_name_H-M   'P 1'
#
loop_
_entity.id
_entity.type
_entity.pdbx_description
1 polymer ?
#
loop_
_entity_poly.entity_id
_entity_poly.type
_entity_poly.pdbx_seq_one_letter_code
_entity_poly.pdbx_strand_id
1 'polypeptide(L)'
;MNDPIPMQTPDPLYAPMHAMLHAAQELLLAAAREYQVQLPQDAQAWGALLVAGKVTPAVRIELPPEGARLKCGYLAQDGVFHPFFEVPDPRLAPGKSNLN
;
A
#
# COMPACT_ATOMS: atom_id res chain seq x y z
N MET A 1 -30.94 29.28 -18.68
CA MET A 1 -30.22 29.24 -17.39
C MET A 1 -29.87 27.79 -17.16
N ASN A 2 -28.58 27.46 -17.09
CA ASN A 2 -28.16 26.11 -16.68
C ASN A 2 -28.02 26.16 -15.16
N ASP A 3 -28.87 25.42 -14.46
CA ASP A 3 -28.71 25.24 -13.03
C ASP A 3 -27.34 24.61 -12.76
N PRO A 4 -26.57 25.10 -11.77
CA PRO A 4 -25.31 24.50 -11.40
C PRO A 4 -25.56 23.07 -10.94
N ILE A 5 -24.86 22.10 -11.55
CA ILE A 5 -24.87 20.71 -11.09
C ILE A 5 -24.37 20.74 -9.64
N PRO A 6 -25.17 20.27 -8.65
CA PRO A 6 -24.74 20.25 -7.27
C PRO A 6 -23.45 19.44 -7.17
N MET A 7 -22.40 20.06 -6.63
CA MET A 7 -21.18 19.33 -6.26
C MET A 7 -21.60 18.24 -5.28
N GLN A 8 -21.60 16.99 -5.75
CA GLN A 8 -21.84 15.84 -4.88
C GLN A 8 -20.75 15.87 -3.81
N THR A 9 -21.16 16.17 -2.58
CA THR A 9 -20.30 16.01 -1.43
C THR A 9 -20.04 14.51 -1.32
N PRO A 10 -18.78 14.04 -1.34
CA PRO A 10 -18.50 12.62 -1.25
C PRO A 10 -19.18 12.08 0.01
N ASP A 11 -19.96 11.01 -0.18
CA ASP A 11 -20.73 10.40 0.90
C ASP A 11 -19.78 10.11 2.08
N PRO A 12 -20.06 10.65 3.28
CA PRO A 12 -19.15 10.57 4.43
C PRO A 12 -18.82 9.13 4.83
N LEU A 13 -19.64 8.15 4.43
CA LEU A 13 -19.36 6.73 4.63
C LEU A 13 -18.14 6.22 3.83
N TYR A 14 -17.82 6.87 2.71
CA TYR A 14 -16.73 6.49 1.80
C TYR A 14 -15.43 7.25 2.08
N ALA A 15 -15.49 8.37 2.81
CA ALA A 15 -14.31 9.17 3.12
C ALA A 15 -13.19 8.38 3.82
N PRO A 16 -13.46 7.49 4.80
CA PRO A 16 -12.42 6.67 5.42
C PRO A 16 -11.79 5.67 4.46
N MET A 17 -12.60 5.03 3.60
CA MET A 17 -12.11 4.08 2.60
C MET A 17 -11.24 4.79 1.56
N HIS A 18 -11.64 5.97 1.13
CA HIS A 18 -10.86 6.79 0.20
C HIS A 18 -9.53 7.22 0.81
N ALA A 19 -9.53 7.65 2.07
CA ALA A 19 -8.31 8.00 2.80
C ALA A 19 -7.36 6.78 2.92
N MET A 20 -7.91 5.60 3.19
CA MET A 20 -7.13 4.36 3.26
C MET A 20 -6.51 3.99 1.91
N LEU A 21 -7.28 4.09 0.81
CA LEU A 21 -6.77 3.83 -0.54
C LEU A 21 -5.68 4.82 -0.94
N HIS A 22 -5.87 6.11 -0.62
CA HIS A 22 -4.84 7.13 -0.84
C HIS A 22 -3.57 6.83 -0.05
N ALA A 23 -3.68 6.52 1.24
CA ALA A 23 -2.53 6.17 2.07
C ALA A 23 -1.79 4.94 1.54
N ALA A 24 -2.51 3.90 1.10
CA ALA A 24 -1.91 2.72 0.50
C ALA A 24 -1.17 3.05 -0.82
N GLN A 25 -1.74 3.93 -1.65
CA GLN A 25 -1.10 4.39 -2.88
C GLN A 25 0.21 5.15 -2.59
N GLU A 26 0.19 6.10 -1.65
CA GLU A 26 1.38 6.86 -1.27
C GLU A 26 2.49 5.95 -0.75
N LEU A 27 2.13 4.96 0.06
CA LEU A 27 3.07 3.99 0.62
C LEU A 27 3.67 3.08 -0.45
N LEU A 28 2.88 2.60 -1.41
CA LEU A 28 3.36 1.84 -2.55
C LEU A 28 4.33 2.65 -3.42
N LEU A 29 4.04 3.93 -3.65
CA LEU A 29 4.91 4.82 -4.41
C LEU A 29 6.23 5.09 -3.70
N ALA A 30 6.20 5.33 -2.38
CA ALA A 30 7.40 5.52 -1.57
C ALA A 30 8.27 4.26 -1.60
N ALA A 31 7.67 3.08 -1.36
CA ALA A 31 8.35 1.81 -1.39
C ALA A 31 8.97 1.48 -2.76
N ALA A 32 8.25 1.76 -3.86
CA ALA A 32 8.75 1.52 -5.21
C ALA A 32 9.96 2.40 -5.55
N ARG A 33 9.96 3.66 -5.09
CA ARG A 33 11.12 4.56 -5.27
C ARG A 33 12.34 4.05 -4.51
N GLU A 34 12.14 3.62 -3.28
CA GLU A 34 13.21 3.05 -2.46
C GLU A 34 13.75 1.74 -3.07
N TYR A 35 12.87 0.86 -3.54
CA TYR A 35 13.25 -0.37 -4.23
C TYR A 35 14.07 -0.10 -5.49
N GLN A 36 13.69 0.91 -6.29
CA GLN A 36 14.45 1.32 -7.46
C GLN A 36 15.87 1.79 -7.12
N VAL A 37 16.05 2.48 -5.99
CA VAL A 37 17.37 2.94 -5.53
C VAL A 37 18.22 1.77 -5.05
N GLN A 38 17.64 0.81 -4.31
CA GLN A 38 18.37 -0.31 -3.72
C GLN A 38 18.70 -1.40 -4.75
N LEU A 39 17.72 -1.76 -5.60
CA LEU A 39 17.78 -2.88 -6.54
C LEU A 39 17.26 -2.47 -7.92
N PRO A 40 18.02 -1.64 -8.67
CA PRO A 40 17.53 -1.01 -9.90
C PRO A 40 17.17 -2.00 -11.02
N GLN A 41 17.91 -3.11 -11.13
CA GLN A 41 17.63 -4.14 -12.14
C GLN A 41 16.32 -4.87 -11.86
N ASP A 42 16.09 -5.23 -10.60
CA ASP A 42 14.88 -5.92 -10.18
C ASP A 42 13.65 -4.99 -10.26
N ALA A 43 13.83 -3.70 -9.94
CA ALA A 43 12.80 -2.69 -10.11
C ALA A 43 12.43 -2.49 -11.59
N GLN A 44 13.40 -2.53 -12.50
CA GLN A 44 13.14 -2.47 -13.94
C GLN A 44 12.38 -3.71 -14.43
N ALA A 45 12.78 -4.91 -13.98
CA ALA A 45 12.09 -6.16 -14.32
C ALA A 45 10.63 -6.14 -13.82
N TRP A 46 10.42 -5.72 -12.57
CA TRP A 46 9.08 -5.52 -12.01
C TRP A 46 8.27 -4.51 -12.81
N GLY A 47 8.84 -3.35 -13.16
CA GLY A 47 8.17 -2.34 -13.98
C GLY A 47 7.73 -2.87 -15.34
N ALA A 48 8.55 -3.70 -15.99
CA ALA A 48 8.20 -4.36 -17.25
C ALA A 48 7.04 -5.35 -17.07
N LEU A 49 7.03 -6.13 -15.99
CA LEU A 49 5.93 -7.05 -15.67
C LEU A 49 4.63 -6.29 -15.35
N LEU A 50 4.73 -5.14 -14.68
CA LEU A 50 3.60 -4.28 -14.35
C LEU A 50 2.94 -3.72 -15.62
N VAL A 51 3.74 -3.15 -16.53
CA VAL A 51 3.25 -2.64 -17.82
C VAL A 51 2.63 -3.76 -18.68
N ALA A 52 3.16 -4.98 -18.58
CA ALA A 52 2.60 -6.15 -19.26
C ALA A 52 1.34 -6.73 -18.59
N GLY A 53 0.86 -6.16 -17.47
CA GLY A 53 -0.30 -6.67 -16.73
C GLY A 53 -0.09 -8.03 -16.07
N LYS A 54 1.17 -8.43 -15.85
CA LYS A 54 1.55 -9.72 -15.23
C LYS A 54 1.65 -9.67 -13.72
N VAL A 55 1.71 -8.47 -13.15
CA VAL A 55 1.76 -8.27 -11.70
C VAL A 55 0.90 -7.08 -11.29
N THR A 56 0.44 -7.06 -10.05
CA THR A 56 -0.31 -5.94 -9.47
C THR A 56 0.40 -5.42 -8.23
N PRO A 57 0.61 -4.10 -8.07
CA PRO A 57 1.17 -3.54 -6.84
C PRO A 57 0.29 -3.89 -5.65
N ALA A 58 0.90 -4.31 -4.55
CA ALA A 58 0.14 -4.83 -3.42
C ALA A 58 0.78 -4.42 -2.09
N VAL A 59 -0.08 -4.08 -1.12
CA VAL A 59 0.27 -3.93 0.28
C VAL A 59 -0.31 -5.11 1.03
N ARG A 60 0.52 -5.77 1.85
CA ARG A 60 0.11 -6.85 2.74
C ARG A 60 0.33 -6.41 4.18
N ILE A 61 -0.70 -6.54 5.01
CA ILE A 61 -0.60 -6.35 6.45
C ILE A 61 -0.58 -7.73 7.09
N GLU A 62 0.49 -8.03 7.82
CA GLU A 62 0.61 -9.25 8.61
C GLU A 62 0.43 -8.88 10.09
N LEU A 63 -0.25 -9.72 10.87
CA LEU A 63 -0.50 -9.51 12.30
C LEU A 63 0.15 -10.63 13.14
N PRO A 64 1.49 -10.75 13.13
CA PRO A 64 2.16 -11.74 13.95
C PRO A 64 2.16 -11.33 15.45
N PRO A 65 2.46 -12.27 16.37
CA PRO A 65 2.43 -12.03 17.82
C PRO A 65 3.34 -10.89 18.31
N GLU A 66 4.38 -10.55 17.57
CA GLU A 66 5.34 -9.49 17.84
C GLU A 66 4.92 -8.11 17.32
N GLY A 67 3.77 -8.03 16.64
CA GLY A 67 3.15 -6.78 16.19
C GLY A 67 2.94 -6.71 14.69
N ALA A 68 2.04 -5.83 14.27
CA ALA A 68 1.71 -5.74 12.86
C ALA A 68 2.90 -5.32 12.01
N ARG A 69 2.99 -5.93 10.83
CA ARG A 69 3.99 -5.61 9.82
C ARG A 69 3.29 -5.23 8.54
N LEU A 70 3.79 -4.19 7.90
CA LEU A 70 3.33 -3.80 6.59
C LEU A 70 4.40 -4.14 5.56
N LYS A 71 4.01 -4.90 4.55
CA LYS A 71 4.86 -5.25 3.41
C LYS A 71 4.32 -4.64 2.13
N CYS A 72 5.18 -3.93 1.42
CA CYS A 72 4.91 -3.47 0.06
C CYS A 72 5.60 -4.40 -0.94
N GLY A 73 4.91 -4.68 -2.03
CA GLY A 73 5.35 -5.66 -3.00
C GLY A 73 4.47 -5.67 -4.24
N TYR A 74 4.46 -6.82 -4.89
CA TYR A 74 3.54 -7.11 -5.99
C TYR A 74 2.98 -8.53 -5.90
N LEU A 75 1.77 -8.70 -6.42
CA LEU A 75 1.13 -10.00 -6.59
C LEU A 75 1.35 -10.48 -8.02
N ALA A 76 1.86 -11.69 -8.19
CA ALA A 76 1.93 -12.38 -9.47
C ALA A 76 0.56 -13.00 -9.83
N GLN A 77 0.38 -13.40 -11.10
CA GLN A 77 -0.90 -13.94 -11.59
C GLN A 77 -1.31 -15.25 -10.92
N ASP A 78 -0.35 -15.99 -10.38
CA ASP A 78 -0.56 -17.20 -9.58
C ASP A 78 -0.98 -16.90 -8.13
N GLY A 79 -1.08 -15.63 -7.76
CA GLY A 79 -1.43 -15.18 -6.42
C GLY A 79 -0.25 -15.13 -5.44
N VAL A 80 0.97 -15.41 -5.90
CA VAL A 80 2.17 -15.30 -5.05
C VAL A 80 2.51 -13.83 -4.83
N PHE A 81 2.77 -13.47 -3.57
CA PHE A 81 3.19 -12.12 -3.21
C PHE A 81 4.69 -12.04 -3.04
N HIS A 82 5.29 -11.09 -3.73
CA HIS A 82 6.72 -10.82 -3.72
C HIS A 82 6.97 -9.49 -3.01
N PRO A 83 7.43 -9.52 -1.75
CA PRO A 83 7.75 -8.31 -1.00
C PRO A 83 9.07 -7.71 -1.50
N PHE A 84 9.17 -6.39 -1.49
CA PHE A 84 10.43 -5.69 -1.70
C PHE A 84 10.71 -4.59 -0.67
N PHE A 85 9.72 -4.23 0.15
CA PHE A 85 9.87 -3.25 1.22
C PHE A 85 9.01 -3.66 2.41
N GLU A 86 9.57 -3.57 3.61
CA GLU A 86 8.90 -3.93 4.85
C GLU A 86 9.07 -2.82 5.89
N VAL A 87 7.95 -2.39 6.46
CA VAL A 87 7.93 -1.44 7.57
C VAL A 87 7.39 -2.17 8.80
N PRO A 88 8.16 -2.28 9.89
CA PRO A 88 7.59 -2.62 11.17
C PRO A 88 6.64 -1.48 11.58
N ASP A 89 5.36 -1.73 11.86
CA ASP A 89 4.49 -0.67 12.38
C ASP A 89 4.75 -0.49 13.88
N PRO A 90 5.42 0.60 14.31
CA PRO A 90 5.76 0.80 15.71
C PRO A 90 4.52 1.04 16.58
N ARG A 91 3.36 1.37 16.00
CA ARG A 91 2.09 1.63 16.71
C ARG A 91 1.29 0.36 16.96
N LEU A 92 1.62 -0.74 16.28
CA LEU A 92 0.95 -2.02 16.37
C LEU A 92 1.82 -3.09 17.04
N ALA A 93 2.94 -2.67 17.66
CA ALA A 93 3.71 -3.51 18.57
C ALA A 93 2.84 -3.91 19.78
N PRO A 94 2.77 -5.21 20.15
CA PRO A 94 2.02 -5.66 21.29
C PRO A 94 2.81 -5.22 22.53
N GLY A 95 2.23 -4.28 23.28
CA GLY A 95 2.76 -3.89 24.57
C GLY A 95 3.53 -2.57 24.58
N LYS A 96 2.83 -1.47 24.34
CA LYS A 96 2.89 -0.33 25.28
C LYS A 96 1.47 0.14 25.58
N SER A 97 0.76 -0.68 26.35
CA SER A 97 -0.40 -0.20 27.11
C SER A 97 0.12 0.79 28.13
N ASN A 98 0.18 2.08 27.76
CA ASN A 98 0.33 3.17 28.71
C ASN A 98 -1.05 3.43 29.35
N LEU A 99 -1.49 2.48 30.17
CA LEU A 99 -2.51 2.71 31.18
C LEU A 99 -1.78 2.74 32.52
N ASN A 100 -1.28 3.93 32.86
CA ASN A 100 -1.03 4.37 34.23
C ASN A 100 -1.84 5.64 34.44
#